data_AF-A0A165NCI5-F1
#
_entry.id   AF-A0A165NCI5-F1
#
_cell.length_a   1.000
_cell.length_b   1.000
_cell.length_c   1.000
_cell.angle_alpha   90.00
_cell.angle_beta   90.00
_cell.angle_gamma   90.00
#
_symmetry.space_group_name_H-M   'P 1'
#
loop_
_entity.id
_entity.type
_entity.pdbx_description
1 polymer ?
#
loop_
_entity_poly.entity_id
_entity_poly.type
_entity_poly.pdbx_seq_one_letter_code
_entity_poly.pdbx_strand_id
1 'polypeptide(L)'
;LFYQRAKQTFLTPGAPYELNVASDVLAPFHTQPLSPTSPRPYGCFSPNPSQQSSYTFSHPDPAIFADLSLISTTALRASLDRFVLAAYSNVGTNRGLCGLVGG
;
A
#
# COMPACT_ATOMS: atom_id res chain seq x y z
N LEU A 1 -11.45 -6.79 7.18
CA LEU A 1 -11.64 -5.33 7.42
C LEU A 1 -10.45 -4.48 6.96
N PHE A 2 -9.21 -4.90 7.26
CA PHE A 2 -8.00 -4.09 7.07
C PHE A 2 -7.66 -3.74 5.63
N TYR A 3 -7.79 -4.68 4.68
CA TYR A 3 -7.42 -4.42 3.29
C TYR A 3 -8.34 -3.42 2.59
N GLN A 4 -9.66 -3.44 2.84
CA GLN A 4 -10.54 -2.45 2.23
C GLN A 4 -10.22 -1.03 2.72
N ARG A 5 -9.88 -0.88 4.01
CA ARG A 5 -9.42 0.40 4.55
C ARG A 5 -8.12 0.84 3.87
N ALA A 6 -7.12 -0.04 3.83
CA ALA A 6 -5.84 0.26 3.17
C ALA A 6 -6.01 0.60 1.67
N LYS A 7 -6.91 -0.11 0.98
CA LYS A 7 -7.24 0.15 -0.42
C LYS A 7 -7.84 1.53 -0.63
N GLN A 8 -8.77 1.94 0.25
CA GLN A 8 -9.39 3.28 0.19
C GLN A 8 -8.41 4.40 0.54
N THR A 9 -7.44 4.16 1.43
CA THR A 9 -6.52 5.20 1.90
C THR A 9 -5.27 5.36 1.05
N PHE A 10 -4.68 4.26 0.56
CA PHE A 10 -3.36 4.27 -0.09
C PHE A 10 -3.39 3.91 -1.57
N LEU A 11 -4.37 3.10 -1.99
CA LEU A 11 -4.40 2.50 -3.33
C LEU A 11 -5.46 3.12 -4.24
N THR A 12 -6.26 4.08 -3.78
CA THR A 12 -7.30 4.71 -4.60
C THR A 12 -6.78 6.04 -5.17
N PRO A 13 -6.95 6.32 -6.47
CA PRO A 13 -6.58 7.61 -7.04
C PRO A 13 -7.31 8.76 -6.36
N GLY A 14 -6.58 9.81 -5.98
CA GLY A 14 -7.12 10.98 -5.27
C GLY A 14 -7.36 10.76 -3.77
N ALA A 15 -6.90 9.64 -3.20
CA ALA A 15 -6.98 9.40 -1.76
C ALA A 15 -6.04 10.35 -0.99
N PRO A 16 -6.36 10.70 0.29
CA PRO A 16 -5.56 11.64 1.07
C PRO A 16 -4.12 11.17 1.31
N TYR A 17 -3.88 9.86 1.29
CA TYR A 17 -2.56 9.25 1.43
C TYR A 17 -2.23 8.36 0.24
N GLU A 18 -2.69 8.73 -0.96
CA GLU A 18 -2.36 7.99 -2.17
C GLU A 18 -0.85 7.76 -2.28
N LEU A 19 -0.46 6.52 -2.56
CA LEU A 19 0.94 6.17 -2.79
C LEU A 19 1.42 6.83 -4.07
N ASN A 20 2.53 7.56 -3.98
CA ASN A 20 3.23 8.13 -5.14
C ASN A 20 4.00 7.03 -5.88
N VAL A 21 3.27 6.15 -6.56
CA VAL A 21 3.78 5.04 -7.38
C VAL A 21 3.14 5.10 -8.76
N ALA A 22 3.76 4.46 -9.75
CA ALA A 22 3.25 4.45 -11.11
C ALA A 22 1.90 3.70 -11.19
N SER A 23 1.00 4.18 -12.06
CA SER A 23 -0.38 3.70 -12.14
C SER A 23 -0.49 2.25 -12.62
N ASP A 24 0.48 1.77 -13.38
CA ASP A 24 0.62 0.38 -13.82
C ASP A 24 0.81 -0.58 -12.63
N VAL A 25 1.57 -0.17 -11.61
CA VAL A 25 1.77 -0.95 -10.38
C VAL A 25 0.49 -0.99 -9.53
N LEU A 26 -0.35 0.05 -9.62
CA LEU A 26 -1.65 0.09 -8.92
C LEU A 26 -2.78 -0.59 -9.69
N ALA A 27 -2.62 -0.81 -11.00
CA ALA A 27 -3.67 -1.35 -11.87
C ALA A 27 -4.31 -2.65 -11.35
N PRO A 28 -3.55 -3.64 -10.82
CA PRO A 28 -4.12 -4.89 -10.29
C PRO A 28 -5.06 -4.67 -9.08
N PHE A 29 -4.88 -3.58 -8.34
CA PHE A 29 -5.68 -3.25 -7.15
C PHE A 29 -6.98 -2.52 -7.51
N HIS A 30 -7.04 -1.94 -8.71
CA HIS A 30 -8.21 -1.22 -9.24
C HIS A 30 -9.14 -2.14 -10.02
N THR A 31 -8.60 -3.18 -10.68
CA THR A 31 -9.40 -4.20 -11.34
C THR A 31 -10.16 -5.01 -10.29
N GLN A 32 -11.48 -4.84 -10.21
CA GLN A 32 -12.31 -5.83 -9.52
C GLN A 32 -12.16 -7.17 -10.26
N PRO A 33 -11.99 -8.31 -9.56
CA PRO A 33 -12.12 -9.59 -10.22
C PRO A 33 -13.52 -9.59 -10.85
N LEU A 34 -13.58 -9.73 -12.19
CA LEU A 34 -14.82 -9.96 -12.89
C LEU A 34 -15.46 -11.18 -12.21
N SER A 35 -16.54 -10.95 -11.47
CA SER A 35 -17.45 -12.01 -11.11
C SER A 35 -17.74 -12.78 -12.40
N PRO A 36 -17.59 -14.13 -12.42
CA PRO A 36 -17.85 -14.89 -13.62
C PRO A 36 -19.28 -14.58 -14.02
N THR A 37 -19.41 -13.84 -15.13
CA THR A 37 -20.67 -13.50 -15.74
C THR A 37 -21.24 -14.84 -16.17
N SER A 38 -22.21 -15.34 -15.40
CA SER A 38 -23.02 -16.46 -15.84
C SER A 38 -24.19 -15.87 -16.63
N PRO A 39 -24.19 -15.89 -17.97
CA PRO A 39 -25.44 -15.77 -18.69
C PRO A 39 -26.15 -17.12 -18.56
N ARG A 40 -27.00 -17.27 -17.55
CA ARG A 40 -27.96 -18.37 -17.54
C ARG A 40 -29.37 -17.85 -17.27
N PRO A 41 -30.18 -17.66 -18.33
CA PRO A 41 -31.62 -17.60 -18.17
C PRO A 41 -32.13 -19.04 -17.93
N TYR A 42 -33.10 -19.17 -17.04
CA TYR A 42 -33.83 -20.39 -16.69
C TYR A 42 -33.11 -21.37 -15.75
N GLY A 43 -33.79 -21.64 -14.64
CA GLY A 43 -33.27 -22.32 -13.47
C GLY A 43 -33.01 -23.81 -13.64
N CYS A 44 -32.31 -24.37 -12.66
CA CYS A 44 -32.44 -25.73 -12.12
C CYS A 44 -31.53 -25.78 -10.88
N PHE A 45 -32.10 -26.15 -9.74
CA PHE A 45 -31.36 -26.45 -8.51
C PHE A 45 -30.34 -27.58 -8.77
N SER A 46 -29.13 -27.45 -8.22
CA SER A 46 -28.32 -28.61 -7.87
C SER A 46 -27.54 -28.33 -6.58
N PRO A 47 -27.72 -29.14 -5.51
CA PRO A 47 -27.04 -28.94 -4.24
C PRO A 47 -25.68 -29.63 -4.30
N ASN A 48 -24.60 -28.85 -4.34
CA ASN A 48 -23.28 -29.37 -4.02
C ASN A 48 -22.74 -28.64 -2.77
N PRO A 49 -22.76 -29.26 -1.57
CA PRO A 49 -22.35 -28.61 -0.33
C PRO A 49 -20.84 -28.61 -0.08
N SER A 50 -20.00 -28.82 -1.11
CA SER A 50 -18.55 -29.01 -0.95
C SER A 50 -17.63 -27.97 -1.60
N GLN A 51 -18.15 -26.91 -2.25
CA GLN A 51 -17.33 -25.74 -2.56
C GLN A 51 -17.53 -24.64 -1.52
N GLN A 52 -16.94 -24.95 -0.36
CA GLN A 52 -16.80 -24.13 0.82
C GLN A 52 -15.94 -22.89 0.53
N SER A 53 -16.57 -21.72 0.48
CA SER A 53 -16.26 -20.61 1.41
C SER A 53 -16.89 -19.32 0.94
N SER A 54 -18.12 -19.12 1.36
CA SER A 54 -18.69 -17.83 1.68
C SER A 54 -17.94 -17.21 2.90
N TYR A 55 -16.86 -16.46 2.65
CA TYR A 55 -16.29 -15.46 3.57
C TYR A 55 -15.69 -14.31 2.72
N THR A 56 -16.37 -13.21 2.45
CA THR A 56 -16.47 -12.01 3.31
C THR A 56 -15.15 -11.41 3.82
N PHE A 57 -14.02 -11.53 3.12
CA PHE A 57 -13.04 -10.45 2.94
C PHE A 57 -11.99 -10.89 1.90
N SER A 58 -12.20 -10.51 0.63
CA SER A 58 -11.28 -10.87 -0.46
C SER A 58 -10.02 -10.00 -0.39
N HIS A 59 -9.06 -10.43 0.43
CA HIS A 59 -7.68 -9.95 0.32
C HIS A 59 -7.09 -10.52 -0.98
N PRO A 60 -6.46 -9.70 -1.84
CA PRO A 60 -5.81 -10.21 -3.04
C PRO A 60 -4.61 -11.06 -2.65
N ASP A 61 -4.16 -11.89 -3.59
CA ASP A 61 -2.94 -12.69 -3.45
C ASP A 61 -1.77 -11.81 -2.98
N PRO A 62 -1.06 -12.14 -1.89
CA PRO A 62 0.09 -11.35 -1.44
C PRO A 62 1.15 -11.10 -2.51
N ALA A 63 1.27 -11.97 -3.53
CA ALA A 63 2.23 -11.80 -4.61
C ALA A 63 2.06 -10.49 -5.38
N ILE A 64 0.84 -9.95 -5.51
CA ILE A 64 0.60 -8.71 -6.26
C ILE A 64 1.21 -7.47 -5.56
N PHE A 65 1.59 -7.58 -4.28
CA PHE A 65 2.23 -6.50 -3.53
C PHE A 65 3.75 -6.48 -3.66
N ALA A 66 4.38 -7.45 -4.34
CA ALA A 66 5.84 -7.55 -4.42
C ALA A 66 6.46 -6.22 -4.91
N ASP A 67 5.97 -5.71 -6.04
CA ASP A 67 6.48 -4.47 -6.63
C ASP A 67 6.16 -3.24 -5.77
N LEU A 68 4.95 -3.16 -5.22
CA LEU A 68 4.58 -2.08 -4.29
C LEU A 68 5.46 -2.06 -3.04
N SER A 69 5.79 -3.23 -2.50
CA SER A 69 6.62 -3.36 -1.29
C SER A 69 8.07 -2.93 -1.57
N LEU A 70 8.59 -3.27 -2.75
CA LEU A 70 9.92 -2.85 -3.20
C LEU A 70 9.99 -1.32 -3.31
N ILE A 71 9.02 -0.71 -4.01
CA ILE A 71 9.00 0.73 -4.25
C ILE A 71 8.84 1.50 -2.94
N SER A 72 7.86 1.12 -2.12
CA SER A 72 7.61 1.78 -0.83
C SER A 72 8.81 1.68 0.11
N THR A 73 9.43 0.51 0.24
CA THR A 73 10.61 0.33 1.09
C THR A 73 11.79 1.17 0.60
N THR A 74 11.97 1.27 -0.72
CA THR A 74 13.03 2.09 -1.33
C THR A 74 12.80 3.58 -1.04
N ALA A 75 11.57 4.06 -1.23
CA ALA A 75 11.20 5.45 -0.93
C ALA A 75 11.33 5.78 0.56
N LEU A 76 10.94 4.85 1.43
CA LEU A 76 11.08 4.99 2.88
C LEU A 76 12.54 5.03 3.31
N ARG A 77 13.41 4.19 2.75
CA ARG A 77 14.86 4.24 2.99
C ARG A 77 15.46 5.58 2.58
N ALA A 78 15.17 6.06 1.38
CA ALA A 78 15.65 7.36 0.91
C ALA A 78 15.12 8.54 1.77
N SER A 79 13.93 8.41 2.34
CA SER A 79 13.37 9.40 3.24
C SER A 79 14.04 9.36 4.62
N LEU A 80 14.33 8.15 5.12
CA LEU A 80 15.08 7.95 6.35
C LEU A 80 16.50 8.51 6.22
N ASP A 81 17.21 8.24 5.12
CA ASP A 81 18.57 8.74 4.91
C ASP A 81 18.61 10.27 4.93
N ARG A 82 17.68 10.94 4.24
CA ARG A 82 17.57 12.40 4.27
C ARG A 82 17.20 12.92 5.66
N PHE A 83 16.31 12.24 6.36
CA PHE A 83 15.96 12.58 7.73
C PHE A 83 17.16 12.48 8.67
N VAL A 84 17.94 11.41 8.57
CA VAL A 84 19.15 11.18 9.36
C VAL A 84 20.20 12.23 9.05
N LEU A 85 20.48 12.51 7.77
CA LEU A 85 21.41 13.58 7.37
C LEU A 85 20.97 14.95 7.88
N ALA A 86 19.67 15.28 7.75
CA ALA A 86 19.12 16.52 8.25
C ALA A 86 19.21 16.60 9.79
N ALA A 87 18.93 15.51 10.50
CA ALA A 87 19.09 15.42 11.94
C ALA A 87 20.55 15.69 12.32
N TYR A 88 21.52 15.00 11.70
CA TYR A 88 22.95 15.25 11.92
C TYR A 88 23.35 16.72 11.68
N SER A 89 22.82 17.36 10.63
CA SER A 89 23.09 18.79 10.38
C SER A 89 22.42 19.73 11.40
N ASN A 90 21.30 19.32 12.01
CA ASN A 90 20.57 20.11 13.00
C ASN A 90 21.11 19.96 14.44
N VAL A 91 21.80 18.85 14.78
CA VAL A 91 22.31 18.64 16.16
C VAL A 91 23.63 19.30 16.51
N GLY A 92 24.35 19.97 15.60
CA GLY A 92 25.41 20.86 16.09
C GLY A 92 26.59 21.16 15.18
N THR A 93 26.39 21.99 14.17
CA THR A 93 27.50 22.82 13.67
C THR A 93 27.51 24.21 14.33
N ASN A 94 26.34 24.81 14.63
CA ASN A 94 26.26 26.16 15.24
C ASN A 94 26.10 26.19 16.77
N ARG A 95 25.73 25.09 17.43
CA ARG A 95 25.66 25.04 18.91
C ARG A 95 27.00 24.70 19.55
N GLY A 96 27.85 23.91 18.87
CA GLY A 96 29.21 23.59 19.35
C GLY A 96 30.18 24.75 19.25
N LEU A 97 30.08 25.57 18.20
CA LEU A 97 31.00 26.69 17.96
C LEU A 97 30.74 27.88 18.89
N CYS A 98 29.46 28.16 19.20
CA CYS A 98 29.07 29.16 20.20
C CYS A 98 29.51 28.77 21.63
N GLY A 99 29.54 27.47 21.94
CA GLY A 99 30.02 26.97 23.24
C GLY A 99 31.54 26.99 23.42
N LEU A 100 32.32 27.12 22.35
CA LEU A 100 33.80 27.10 22.39
C LEU A 100 34.42 28.51 22.39
N VAL A 101 33.73 29.52 21.83
CA VAL A 101 34.22 30.91 21.79
C VAL A 101 33.71 31.75 22.99
N GLY A 102 32.65 31.29 23.66
CA GLY A 102 32.08 31.96 24.84
C GLY A 102 32.47 31.35 26.20
N GLY A 103 33.42 30.41 26.23
CA GLY A 103 33.94 29.77 27.45
C GLY A 103 35.29 30.34 27.88
#